data_AF-A0A6G2BA88-F1
#
_entry.id   AF-A0A6G2BA88-F1
#
_cell.length_a   1.000
_cell.length_b   1.000
_cell.length_c   1.000
_cell.angle_alpha   90.00
_cell.angle_beta   90.00
_cell.angle_gamma   90.00
#
_symmetry.space_group_name_H-M   'P 1'
#
loop_
_entity.id
_entity.type
_entity.pdbx_description
1 polymer ?
#
loop_
_entity_poly.entity_id
_entity_poly.type
_entity_poly.pdbx_seq_one_letter_code
_entity_poly.pdbx_strand_id
1 'polypeptide(L)'
;MRAAGRETGRETGLGHREHPLLGRTVLDTATGRTGILRAVCPEPDSATVCVAPALRPGSGPPVAWLAPVGGGVEWTTELDAIREVAG
;
A
#
# COMPACT_ATOMS: atom_id res chain seq x y z
N MET A 1 2.77 6.98 19.18
CA MET A 1 2.22 6.65 17.84
C MET A 1 2.81 7.66 16.85
N ARG A 2 3.56 7.24 15.83
CA ARG A 2 4.10 8.15 14.80
C ARG A 2 3.18 8.16 13.58
N ALA A 3 2.82 9.35 13.10
CA ALA A 3 2.12 9.50 11.84
C ALA A 3 3.12 9.25 10.69
N ALA A 4 2.92 8.20 9.90
CA ALA A 4 3.80 7.85 8.77
C ALA A 4 3.28 8.37 7.42
N GLY A 5 2.27 9.23 7.44
CA GLY A 5 1.29 9.35 6.36
C GLY A 5 1.77 9.80 4.98
N ARG A 6 2.98 10.39 4.86
CA ARG A 6 3.48 10.95 3.59
C ARG A 6 4.90 10.56 3.23
N GLU A 7 5.63 9.88 4.10
CA GLU A 7 7.06 9.65 3.89
C GLU A 7 7.28 8.38 3.06
N THR A 8 7.03 8.48 1.76
CA THR A 8 7.47 7.48 0.78
C THR A 8 8.90 7.78 0.33
N GLY A 9 9.75 6.76 0.31
CA GLY A 9 11.11 6.82 -0.22
C GLY A 9 11.16 6.70 -1.74
N ARG A 10 12.31 6.25 -2.28
CA ARG A 10 12.55 6.19 -3.73
C ARG A 10 11.55 5.25 -4.44
N GLU A 11 11.30 5.51 -5.71
CA GLU A 11 10.60 4.57 -6.58
C GLU A 11 11.51 3.37 -6.90
N THR A 12 11.02 2.15 -6.74
CA THR A 12 11.77 0.89 -6.96
C THR A 12 11.35 0.17 -8.24
N GLY A 13 10.41 0.74 -9.01
CA GLY A 13 9.92 0.24 -10.29
C GLY A 13 8.43 -0.12 -10.26
N LEU A 14 7.77 -0.06 -11.42
CA LEU A 14 6.32 -0.30 -11.55
C LEU A 14 5.48 0.53 -10.56
N GLY A 15 5.89 1.77 -10.29
CA GLY A 15 5.19 2.67 -9.37
C GLY A 15 5.34 2.31 -7.88
N HIS A 16 6.10 1.26 -7.54
CA HIS A 16 6.40 0.93 -6.14
C HIS A 16 7.33 1.95 -5.52
N ARG A 17 7.06 2.30 -4.27
CA ARG A 17 7.88 3.21 -3.47
C ARG A 17 8.29 2.54 -2.17
N GLU A 18 9.49 2.87 -1.71
CA GLU A 18 9.93 2.51 -0.37
C GLU A 18 9.04 3.19 0.68
N HIS A 19 8.87 2.55 1.83
CA HIS A 19 8.19 3.14 2.98
C HIS A 19 8.72 2.46 4.25
N PRO A 20 8.97 3.20 5.34
CA PRO A 20 9.60 2.65 6.56
C PRO A 20 8.77 1.57 7.25
N LEU A 21 7.46 1.53 6.97
CA LEU A 21 6.54 0.53 7.51
C LEU A 21 6.34 -0.70 6.61
N LEU A 22 7.03 -0.81 5.47
CA LEU A 22 6.92 -2.02 4.64
C LEU A 22 7.27 -3.28 5.46
N GLY A 23 6.42 -4.30 5.36
CA GLY A 23 6.53 -5.54 6.13
C GLY A 23 6.06 -5.44 7.58
N ARG A 24 5.64 -4.26 8.07
CA ARG A 24 5.17 -4.07 9.44
C ARG A 24 3.64 -4.14 9.52
N THR A 25 3.16 -4.49 10.71
CA THR A 25 1.74 -4.40 11.06
C THR A 25 1.34 -2.94 11.26
N VAL A 26 0.31 -2.52 10.54
CA VAL A 26 -0.25 -1.16 10.59
C VAL A 26 -1.76 -1.20 10.82
N LEU A 27 -2.25 -0.19 11.53
CA LEU A 27 -3.65 0.14 11.64
C LEU A 27 -4.03 1.06 10.47
N ASP A 28 -5.04 0.65 9.71
CA ASP A 28 -5.76 1.50 8.79
C ASP A 28 -6.82 2.29 9.55
N THR A 29 -6.58 3.58 9.80
CA THR A 29 -7.48 4.42 10.58
C THR A 29 -8.79 4.74 9.86
N ALA A 30 -8.86 4.55 8.53
CA ALA A 30 -10.09 4.79 7.78
C ALA A 30 -11.10 3.66 7.98
N THR A 31 -10.63 2.41 8.11
CA THR A 31 -11.49 1.23 8.26
C THR A 31 -11.47 0.61 9.65
N GLY A 32 -10.52 1.00 10.50
CA GLY A 32 -10.25 0.38 11.80
C GLY A 32 -9.59 -1.01 11.69
N ARG A 33 -9.22 -1.46 10.49
CA ARG A 33 -8.65 -2.78 10.24
C ARG A 33 -7.14 -2.76 10.45
N THR A 34 -6.59 -3.88 10.92
CA THR A 34 -5.14 -4.08 11.05
C THR A 34 -4.65 -5.02 9.96
N GLY A 35 -3.54 -4.67 9.31
CA GLY A 35 -2.92 -5.46 8.24
C GLY A 35 -1.41 -5.25 8.16
N ILE A 36 -0.73 -6.03 7.34
CA ILE A 36 0.70 -5.88 7.04
C ILE A 36 0.82 -4.98 5.82
N LEU A 37 1.61 -3.91 5.89
CA LEU A 37 1.90 -3.08 4.71
C LEU A 37 2.79 -3.83 3.73
N ARG A 38 2.24 -4.22 2.56
CA ARG A 38 2.93 -5.04 1.55
C ARG A 38 3.57 -4.20 0.46
N ALA A 39 2.92 -3.13 0.04
CA ALA A 39 3.40 -2.25 -1.01
C ALA A 39 2.88 -0.83 -0.82
N VAL A 40 3.61 0.11 -1.40
CA VAL A 40 3.16 1.47 -1.65
C VAL A 40 3.27 1.72 -3.14
N CYS A 41 2.16 1.68 -3.86
CA CYS A 41 2.10 1.87 -5.30
C CYS A 41 0.68 2.28 -5.75
N PRO A 42 0.53 2.89 -6.93
CA PRO A 42 -0.78 3.21 -7.47
C PRO A 42 -1.66 1.97 -7.64
N GLU A 43 -2.98 2.14 -7.53
CA GLU A 43 -3.90 1.10 -7.98
C GLU A 43 -3.76 0.87 -9.49
N PRO A 44 -3.73 -0.39 -9.98
CA PRO A 44 -3.64 -0.66 -11.40
C PRO A 44 -4.87 -0.11 -12.11
N ASP A 45 -4.68 0.53 -13.26
CA ASP A 45 -5.79 0.95 -14.09
C ASP A 45 -6.56 -0.30 -14.55
N SER A 46 -7.90 -0.27 -14.50
CA SER A 46 -8.73 -1.46 -14.77
C SER A 46 -8.52 -2.05 -16.18
N ALA A 47 -8.00 -1.25 -17.12
CA ALA A 47 -7.64 -1.68 -18.46
C ALA A 47 -6.33 -2.51 -18.51
N THR A 48 -5.43 -2.35 -17.53
CA THR A 48 -4.09 -2.96 -17.52
C THR A 48 -4.12 -4.45 -17.17
N VAL A 49 -5.19 -4.93 -16.52
CA VAL A 49 -5.30 -6.34 -16.07
C VAL A 49 -5.60 -7.31 -17.24
N CYS A 50 -6.17 -6.82 -18.35
CA CYS A 50 -6.67 -7.67 -19.44
C CYS A 50 -5.80 -7.70 -20.70
N VAL A 51 -4.71 -6.93 -20.77
CA VAL A 51 -3.84 -6.82 -21.96
C VAL A 51 -2.38 -6.96 -21.58
N ALA A 52 -1.92 -8.21 -21.50
CA ALA A 52 -0.49 -8.51 -21.53
C ALA A 52 0.08 -8.16 -22.94
N PRO A 53 1.34 -7.70 -23.07
CA PRO A 53 2.48 -8.15 -22.27
C PRO A 53 3.11 -7.08 -21.37
N ALA A 54 2.51 -5.89 -21.27
CA ALA A 54 3.14 -4.75 -20.62
C ALA A 54 2.50 -4.49 -19.26
N LEU A 55 3.11 -5.00 -18.18
CA LEU A 55 2.84 -4.51 -16.83
C LEU A 55 3.10 -3.00 -16.84
N ARG A 56 2.05 -2.21 -16.66
CA ARG A 56 2.14 -0.75 -16.52
C ARG A 56 1.83 -0.37 -15.08
N PRO A 57 2.59 0.56 -14.49
CA PRO A 57 2.16 1.18 -13.24
C PRO A 57 0.79 1.83 -13.47
N GLY A 58 -0.07 1.80 -12.45
CA GLY A 58 -1.28 2.60 -12.45
C GLY A 58 -0.96 4.09 -12.52
N SER A 59 -1.87 4.87 -13.11
CA SER A 59 -1.67 6.31 -13.29
C SER A 59 -2.02 7.15 -12.04
N GLY A 60 -2.59 6.54 -11.00
CA GLY A 60 -3.04 7.23 -9.78
C GLY A 60 -1.92 7.60 -8.79
N PRO A 61 -2.24 8.32 -7.70
CA PRO A 61 -1.32 8.49 -6.59
C PRO A 61 -1.01 7.13 -5.92
N PRO A 62 0.16 6.98 -5.27
CA PRO A 62 0.47 5.75 -4.55
C PRO A 62 -0.46 5.58 -3.34
N VAL A 63 -0.94 4.35 -3.14
CA VAL A 63 -1.76 3.96 -1.98
C VAL A 63 -1.04 2.87 -1.18
N ALA A 64 -1.48 2.66 0.06
CA ALA A 64 -0.99 1.59 0.92
C ALA A 64 -1.76 0.30 0.61
N TRP A 65 -1.05 -0.75 0.18
CA TRP A 65 -1.59 -2.09 0.00
C TRP A 65 -1.40 -2.92 1.27
N LEU A 66 -2.50 -3.35 1.87
CA LEU A 66 -2.52 -4.07 3.14
C LEU A 66 -2.98 -5.51 2.97
N ALA A 67 -2.19 -6.44 3.51
CA ALA A 67 -2.59 -7.84 3.65
C ALA A 67 -3.17 -8.11 5.05
N PRO A 68 -4.29 -8.85 5.19
CA PRO A 68 -4.80 -9.21 6.51
C PRO A 68 -3.82 -10.14 7.25
N VAL A 69 -3.61 -9.91 8.56
CA VAL A 69 -2.67 -10.70 9.40
C VAL A 69 -3.02 -12.20 9.45
N GLY A 70 -4.30 -12.56 9.24
CA GLY A 70 -4.79 -13.95 9.20
C GLY A 70 -5.09 -14.50 7.81
N GLY A 71 -4.68 -13.80 6.75
CA GLY A 71 -5.07 -14.13 5.38
C GLY A 71 -6.45 -13.57 4.98
N GLY A 72 -6.78 -13.66 3.69
CA GLY A 72 -7.97 -13.06 3.09
C GLY A 72 -7.60 -12.15 1.92
N VAL A 73 -8.51 -11.24 1.58
CA VAL A 73 -8.35 -10.34 0.44
C VAL A 73 -7.60 -9.08 0.88
N GLU A 74 -6.55 -8.74 0.13
CA GLU A 74 -5.82 -7.48 0.28
C GLU A 74 -6.75 -6.29 0.04
N TRP A 75 -6.43 -5.15 0.64
CA TRP A 75 -7.16 -3.91 0.39
C TRP A 75 -6.21 -2.72 0.34
N THR A 76 -6.70 -1.65 -0.27
CA THR A 76 -5.99 -0.39 -0.40
C THR A 76 -6.56 0.64 0.57
N THR A 77 -5.70 1.53 1.06
CA THR A 77 -6.07 2.71 1.86
C THR A 77 -5.11 3.85 1.56
N GLU A 78 -5.50 5.07 1.90
CA GLU A 78 -4.64 6.25 1.77
C GLU A 78 -3.39 6.10 2.64
N LEU A 79 -2.24 6.55 2.16
CA LEU A 79 -0.99 6.51 2.94
C LEU A 79 -1.12 7.27 4.27
N ASP A 80 -1.87 8.39 4.25
CA ASP A 80 -2.12 9.18 5.45
C ASP A 80 -2.95 8.45 6.52
N ALA A 81 -3.67 7.39 6.14
CA ALA A 81 -4.51 6.58 7.01
C ALA A 81 -3.76 5.43 7.71
N ILE A 82 -2.51 5.12 7.35
CA ILE A 82 -1.77 4.05 8.04
C ILE A 82 -1.00 4.56 9.25
N ARG A 83 -1.02 3.77 10.33
CA ARG A 83 -0.27 4.00 11.56
C ARG A 83 0.39 2.71 12.00
N GLU A 84 1.67 2.80 12.39
CA GLU A 84 2.35 1.66 13.00
C GLU A 84 1.62 1.24 14.28
N VAL A 85 1.32 -0.05 14.39
CA VAL A 85 0.89 -0.64 15.65
C VAL A 85 2.16 -0.93 16.44
N ALA A 86 2.32 -0.29 17.60
CA ALA A 86 3.41 -0.64 18.50
C ALA A 86 3.23 -2.10 18.94
N GLY A 87 4.26 -2.92 18.69
CA GLY A 87 4.35 -4.26 19.27
C GLY A 87 4.62 -4.22 20.77
#